data_AF-A0A382WKV6-F1
#
_entry.id   AF-A0A382WKV6-F1
#
_cell.length_a   1.000
_cell.length_b   1.000
_cell.length_c   1.000
_cell.angle_alpha   90.00
_cell.angle_beta   90.00
_cell.angle_gamma   90.00
#
_symmetry.space_group_name_H-M   'P 1'
#
loop_
_entity.id
_entity.type
_entity.pdbx_description
1 polymer ?
#
loop_
_entity_poly.entity_id
_entity_poly.type
_entity_poly.pdbx_seq_one_letter_code
_entity_poly.pdbx_strand_id
1 'polypeptide(L)'
;HLTAELYEIHDRNQFEIYGFYFGPDTQDEMNLRIKAGVDHFHDVRTMSYKDVALLARSLEIDIAVDLGGFTQNSRTEIFAMSAAPIQISYIGYLGTMGANYYDYLMADQTIIPEENQKYYSEKIAYLPSYQVNDSTQSLPETIFTRKDLGLPEAGFVFCCFNNTYKITPTTFDGWGRILEQVDGSVLLIYVDNEQAKINLTKEIALRGIDPSRLVFGKRLPKHEYLARYRVADLFLDTHPYNAGTTSSDALRMGLPVLTCIGNSFASRMAASVINAV
;
A
#
# COMPACT_ATOMS: atom_id res chain seq x y z
N HIS A 1 6.70 4.96 -5.80
CA HIS A 1 5.98 5.97 -5.01
C HIS A 1 6.38 5.94 -3.54
N LEU A 2 6.27 4.83 -2.80
CA LEU A 2 6.66 4.80 -1.38
C LEU A 2 8.17 4.90 -1.14
N THR A 3 8.98 4.24 -1.97
CA THR A 3 10.42 4.02 -1.72
C THR A 3 11.35 4.99 -2.45
N ALA A 4 10.85 6.01 -3.15
CA ALA A 4 11.70 6.86 -3.99
C ALA A 4 12.77 7.59 -3.17
N GLU A 5 12.32 8.28 -2.12
CA GLU A 5 13.20 8.99 -1.18
C GLU A 5 14.16 8.05 -0.46
N LEU A 6 13.74 6.81 -0.16
CA LEU A 6 14.60 5.82 0.49
C LEU A 6 15.93 5.66 -0.25
N TYR A 7 15.90 5.58 -1.58
CA TYR A 7 17.13 5.43 -2.36
C TYR A 7 17.99 6.71 -2.28
N GLU A 8 17.35 7.88 -2.33
CA GLU A 8 18.01 9.20 -2.30
C GLU A 8 18.75 9.47 -0.99
N ILE A 9 18.24 8.96 0.14
CA ILE A 9 18.75 9.31 1.48
C ILE A 9 19.65 8.24 2.11
N HIS A 10 19.85 7.09 1.45
CA HIS A 10 20.77 6.06 1.96
C HIS A 10 22.18 6.65 2.15
N ASP A 11 22.81 6.40 3.30
CA ASP A 11 24.17 6.87 3.60
C ASP A 11 25.19 6.18 2.69
N ARG A 12 25.66 6.92 1.68
CA ARG A 12 26.63 6.47 0.68
C ARG A 12 28.03 6.20 1.22
N ASN A 13 28.30 6.57 2.47
CA ASN A 13 29.55 6.17 3.13
C ASN A 13 29.47 4.74 3.70
N GLN A 14 28.27 4.17 3.80
CA GLN A 14 28.03 2.84 4.37
C GLN A 14 27.44 1.87 3.35
N PHE A 15 26.65 2.35 2.38
CA PHE A 15 25.94 1.53 1.42
C PHE A 15 26.13 2.03 -0.01
N GLU A 16 26.29 1.10 -0.94
CA GLU A 16 26.20 1.32 -2.38
C GLU A 16 24.90 0.70 -2.90
N ILE A 17 24.10 1.46 -3.63
CA ILE A 17 22.71 1.13 -3.96
C ILE A 17 22.60 0.74 -5.44
N TYR A 18 22.20 -0.50 -5.68
CA TYR A 18 21.96 -1.06 -7.01
C TYR A 18 20.47 -1.27 -7.27
N GLY A 19 19.94 -0.61 -8.30
CA GLY A 19 18.56 -0.78 -8.77
C GLY A 19 18.47 -1.76 -9.92
N PHE A 20 17.77 -2.89 -9.75
CA PHE A 20 17.47 -3.87 -10.80
C PHE A 20 16.02 -3.69 -11.29
N TYR A 21 15.86 -2.98 -12.40
CA TYR A 21 14.55 -2.56 -12.90
C TYR A 21 14.03 -3.47 -14.02
N PHE A 22 12.82 -4.00 -13.85
CA PHE A 22 12.13 -4.83 -14.85
C PHE A 22 10.73 -4.32 -15.21
N GLY A 23 10.40 -3.09 -14.81
CA GLY A 23 9.16 -2.43 -15.20
C GLY A 23 9.24 -1.77 -16.58
N PRO A 24 8.15 -1.13 -17.03
CA PRO A 24 8.15 -0.35 -18.26
C PRO A 24 8.98 0.93 -18.13
N ASP A 25 9.85 1.22 -19.09
CA ASP A 25 10.57 2.50 -19.12
C ASP A 25 9.66 3.64 -19.55
N THR A 26 8.93 4.19 -18.58
CA THR A 26 7.92 5.23 -18.80
C THR A 26 8.54 6.61 -19.02
N GLN A 27 9.81 6.81 -18.61
CA GLN A 27 10.49 8.12 -18.63
C GLN A 27 9.71 9.21 -17.90
N ASP A 28 8.81 8.81 -16.99
CA ASP A 28 8.07 9.74 -16.13
C ASP A 28 8.94 10.22 -14.96
N GLU A 29 8.43 11.22 -14.25
CA GLU A 29 9.10 11.84 -13.09
C GLU A 29 9.57 10.81 -12.06
N MET A 30 8.75 9.80 -11.75
CA MET A 30 9.06 8.78 -10.75
C MET A 30 10.14 7.81 -11.24
N ASN A 31 10.08 7.40 -12.50
CA ASN A 31 11.10 6.57 -13.14
C ASN A 31 12.47 7.28 -13.14
N LEU A 32 12.49 8.56 -13.54
CA LEU A 32 13.71 9.37 -13.56
C LEU A 32 14.25 9.62 -12.14
N ARG A 33 13.37 9.90 -11.18
CA ARG A 33 13.74 10.09 -9.78
C ARG A 33 14.40 8.84 -9.19
N ILE A 34 13.81 7.66 -9.39
CA ILE A 34 14.40 6.40 -8.91
C ILE A 34 15.76 6.13 -9.59
N LYS A 35 15.89 6.36 -10.90
CA LYS A 35 17.17 6.22 -11.62
C LYS A 35 18.26 7.12 -11.04
N ALA A 36 17.93 8.36 -10.70
CA ALA A 36 18.86 9.30 -10.09
C ALA A 36 19.14 9.01 -8.60
N GLY A 37 18.21 8.35 -7.91
CA GLY A 37 18.30 8.05 -6.49
C GLY A 37 19.16 6.82 -6.16
N VAL A 38 19.60 6.02 -7.13
CA VAL A 38 20.49 4.86 -6.92
C VAL A 38 21.89 5.13 -7.51
N ASP A 39 22.91 4.44 -7.03
CA ASP A 39 24.28 4.59 -7.55
C ASP A 39 24.43 3.90 -8.91
N HIS A 40 23.81 2.73 -9.06
CA HIS A 40 23.79 1.96 -10.30
C HIS A 40 22.38 1.53 -10.67
N PHE A 41 21.94 1.86 -11.88
CA PHE A 41 20.63 1.46 -12.40
C PHE A 41 20.79 0.47 -13.55
N HIS A 42 20.28 -0.75 -13.37
CA HIS A 42 20.32 -1.82 -14.36
C HIS A 42 18.91 -2.10 -14.88
N ASP A 43 18.67 -1.83 -16.16
CA ASP A 43 17.47 -2.34 -16.85
C ASP A 43 17.66 -3.83 -17.16
N VAL A 44 16.88 -4.67 -16.48
CA VAL A 44 16.93 -6.12 -16.58
C VAL A 44 15.64 -6.73 -17.13
N ARG A 45 14.80 -5.90 -17.76
CA ARG A 45 13.45 -6.28 -18.22
C ARG A 45 13.47 -7.43 -19.23
N THR A 46 14.43 -7.44 -20.14
CA THR A 46 14.57 -8.45 -21.21
C THR A 46 15.48 -9.62 -20.82
N MET A 47 16.17 -9.52 -19.68
CA MET A 47 17.07 -10.56 -19.19
C MET A 47 16.29 -11.74 -18.63
N SER A 48 16.80 -12.96 -18.77
CA SER A 48 16.25 -14.14 -18.09
C SER A 48 16.46 -14.04 -16.57
N TYR A 49 15.69 -14.78 -15.76
CA TYR A 49 15.90 -14.80 -14.30
C TYR A 49 17.33 -15.19 -13.92
N LYS A 50 17.89 -16.17 -14.65
CA LYS A 50 19.26 -16.64 -14.47
C LYS A 50 20.27 -15.54 -14.74
N ASP A 51 20.11 -14.79 -15.83
CA ASP A 51 21.08 -13.75 -16.19
C ASP A 51 21.04 -12.60 -15.18
N VAL A 52 19.87 -12.27 -14.61
CA VAL A 52 19.79 -11.27 -13.54
C VAL A 52 20.49 -11.74 -12.27
N ALA A 53 20.31 -13.00 -11.85
CA ALA A 53 21.01 -13.56 -10.70
C ALA A 53 22.53 -13.60 -10.92
N LEU A 54 23.00 -13.93 -12.13
CA LEU A 54 24.42 -13.90 -12.48
C LEU A 54 24.97 -12.47 -12.51
N LEU A 55 24.20 -11.50 -13.01
CA LEU A 55 24.58 -10.09 -12.98
C LEU A 55 24.75 -9.60 -11.53
N ALA A 56 23.76 -9.85 -10.67
CA ALA A 56 23.83 -9.48 -9.25
C ALA A 56 25.08 -10.07 -8.56
N ARG A 57 25.41 -11.34 -8.82
CA ARG A 57 26.64 -11.96 -8.29
C ARG A 57 27.91 -11.35 -8.86
N SER A 58 27.93 -11.01 -10.15
CA SER A 58 29.10 -10.37 -10.78
C SER A 58 29.37 -8.96 -10.26
N LEU A 59 28.33 -8.33 -9.72
CA LEU A 59 28.38 -7.04 -9.02
C LEU A 59 28.63 -7.21 -7.52
N GLU A 60 28.83 -8.44 -7.04
CA GLU A 60 29.10 -8.76 -5.64
C GLU A 60 28.02 -8.21 -4.67
N ILE A 61 26.75 -8.22 -5.08
CA ILE A 61 25.64 -7.75 -4.21
C ILE A 61 25.58 -8.57 -2.92
N ASP A 62 25.76 -7.92 -1.78
CA ASP A 62 25.71 -8.53 -0.45
C ASP A 62 24.28 -8.83 0.03
N ILE A 63 23.35 -7.88 -0.20
CA ILE A 63 21.97 -7.94 0.28
C ILE A 63 21.02 -7.67 -0.89
N ALA A 64 20.27 -8.69 -1.33
CA ALA A 64 19.22 -8.53 -2.33
C ALA A 64 17.86 -8.34 -1.65
N VAL A 65 17.15 -7.26 -1.99
CA VAL A 65 15.82 -6.95 -1.43
C VAL A 65 14.75 -7.15 -2.50
N ASP A 66 13.84 -8.10 -2.26
CA ASP A 66 12.65 -8.30 -3.07
C ASP A 66 11.55 -7.31 -2.67
N LEU A 67 11.32 -6.34 -3.55
CA LEU A 67 10.29 -5.31 -3.39
C LEU A 67 8.95 -5.70 -4.04
N GLY A 68 8.86 -6.87 -4.65
CA GLY A 68 7.68 -7.37 -5.36
C GLY A 68 6.96 -8.49 -4.62
N GLY A 69 7.70 -9.51 -4.16
CA GLY A 69 7.14 -10.75 -3.61
C GLY A 69 6.09 -11.37 -4.56
N PHE A 70 5.05 -12.04 -4.02
CA PHE A 70 3.96 -12.65 -4.83
C PHE A 70 2.92 -11.63 -5.32
N THR A 71 3.37 -10.58 -5.99
CA THR A 71 2.51 -9.60 -6.65
C THR A 71 2.62 -9.70 -8.18
N GLN A 72 1.89 -8.84 -8.89
CA GLN A 72 1.88 -8.85 -10.35
C GLN A 72 3.29 -8.66 -10.91
N ASN A 73 3.67 -9.49 -11.90
CA ASN A 73 4.98 -9.48 -12.55
C ASN A 73 6.16 -9.80 -11.60
N SER A 74 5.90 -10.54 -10.52
CA SER A 74 6.93 -11.05 -9.61
C SER A 74 8.04 -11.79 -10.35
N ARG A 75 9.28 -11.66 -9.88
CA ARG A 75 10.44 -12.39 -10.41
C ARG A 75 11.19 -13.14 -9.30
N THR A 76 10.45 -13.82 -8.43
CA THR A 76 10.97 -14.54 -7.25
C THR A 76 11.98 -15.64 -7.63
N GLU A 77 11.96 -16.11 -8.88
CA GLU A 77 12.91 -17.06 -9.43
C GLU A 77 14.35 -16.55 -9.42
N ILE A 78 14.56 -15.23 -9.47
CA ILE A 78 15.89 -14.61 -9.33
C ILE A 78 16.45 -14.93 -7.94
N PHE A 79 15.63 -14.80 -6.90
CA PHE A 79 15.98 -15.11 -5.52
C PHE A 79 16.10 -16.62 -5.28
N ALA A 80 15.26 -17.44 -5.92
CA ALA A 80 15.40 -18.90 -5.88
C ALA A 80 16.73 -19.39 -6.48
N MET A 81 17.33 -18.59 -7.38
CA MET A 81 18.67 -18.82 -7.93
C MET A 81 19.78 -18.22 -7.07
N SER A 82 19.49 -17.67 -5.89
CA SER A 82 20.42 -17.03 -4.93
C SER A 82 21.20 -15.87 -5.55
N ALA A 83 20.54 -14.74 -5.76
CA ALA A 83 21.12 -13.52 -6.32
C ALA A 83 22.18 -12.86 -5.42
N ALA A 84 22.05 -13.01 -4.10
CA ALA A 84 22.95 -12.48 -3.08
C ALA A 84 23.06 -13.46 -1.89
N PRO A 85 24.09 -13.37 -1.03
CA PRO A 85 24.23 -14.21 0.16
C PRO A 85 23.17 -13.90 1.24
N ILE A 86 22.63 -12.68 1.28
CA ILE A 86 21.46 -12.33 2.10
C ILE A 86 20.32 -11.90 1.19
N GLN A 87 19.15 -12.51 1.37
CA GLN A 87 17.96 -12.22 0.58
C GLN A 87 16.78 -11.85 1.47
N ILE A 88 16.18 -10.70 1.21
CA ILE A 88 15.18 -10.10 2.10
C ILE A 88 13.89 -9.84 1.32
N SER A 89 12.74 -10.16 1.90
CA SER A 89 11.44 -9.69 1.40
C SER A 89 11.05 -8.39 2.09
N TYR A 90 10.65 -7.37 1.32
CA TYR A 90 10.19 -6.11 1.86
C TYR A 90 9.10 -5.45 1.00
N ILE A 91 8.11 -4.86 1.68
CA ILE A 91 7.07 -3.92 1.20
C ILE A 91 6.09 -4.37 0.11
N GLY A 92 6.50 -5.18 -0.86
CA GLY A 92 5.65 -5.55 -2.00
C GLY A 92 4.56 -6.55 -1.65
N TYR A 93 4.92 -7.62 -0.94
CA TYR A 93 4.01 -8.69 -0.53
C TYR A 93 3.79 -8.65 0.98
N LEU A 94 2.52 -8.78 1.39
CA LEU A 94 2.09 -8.62 2.77
C LEU A 94 1.95 -9.97 3.47
N GLY A 95 3.05 -10.71 3.55
CA GLY A 95 3.09 -12.03 4.16
C GLY A 95 4.43 -12.74 3.98
N THR A 96 4.51 -13.98 4.45
CA THR A 96 5.67 -14.86 4.24
C THR A 96 5.77 -15.27 2.77
N MET A 97 7.00 -15.30 2.26
CA MET A 97 7.33 -15.91 0.98
C MET A 97 7.29 -17.44 1.04
N GLY A 98 7.27 -18.03 2.26
CA GLY A 98 7.12 -19.47 2.46
C GLY A 98 8.23 -20.30 1.81
N ALA A 99 9.41 -19.71 1.64
CA ALA A 99 10.49 -20.25 0.84
C ALA A 99 11.81 -20.23 1.62
N ASN A 100 12.62 -21.28 1.42
CA ASN A 100 13.90 -21.45 2.12
C ASN A 100 15.04 -20.59 1.56
N TYR A 101 14.75 -19.72 0.59
CA TYR A 101 15.71 -18.82 -0.04
C TYR A 101 15.47 -17.36 0.30
N TYR A 102 14.54 -17.03 1.20
CA TYR A 102 14.49 -15.69 1.83
C TYR A 102 14.96 -15.81 3.28
N ASP A 103 16.04 -15.11 3.59
CA ASP A 103 16.65 -15.12 4.92
C ASP A 103 15.85 -14.29 5.91
N TYR A 104 15.39 -13.11 5.47
CA TYR A 104 14.67 -12.16 6.29
C TYR A 104 13.38 -11.63 5.65
N LEU A 105 12.41 -11.33 6.50
CA LEU A 105 11.25 -10.52 6.19
C LEU A 105 11.30 -9.27 7.07
N MET A 106 11.28 -8.10 6.43
CA MET A 106 11.21 -6.83 7.15
C MET A 106 9.79 -6.60 7.67
N ALA A 107 9.66 -6.23 8.95
CA ALA A 107 8.39 -5.93 9.60
C ALA A 107 8.58 -4.90 10.72
N ASP A 108 7.50 -4.54 11.41
CA ASP A 108 7.56 -3.92 12.72
C ASP A 108 6.79 -4.78 13.74
N GLN A 109 6.90 -4.42 15.02
CA GLN A 109 6.27 -5.15 16.10
C GLN A 109 4.74 -5.08 16.10
N THR A 110 4.16 -4.07 15.42
CA THR A 110 2.71 -4.03 15.23
C THR A 110 2.30 -5.06 14.19
N ILE A 111 3.00 -5.18 13.06
CA ILE A 111 2.65 -6.12 11.98
C ILE A 111 2.90 -7.57 12.39
N ILE A 112 4.10 -7.88 12.87
CA ILE A 112 4.46 -9.24 13.30
C ILE A 112 4.90 -9.19 14.76
N PRO A 113 3.98 -9.30 15.73
CA PRO A 113 4.36 -9.54 17.11
C PRO A 113 5.24 -10.79 17.25
N GLU A 114 6.11 -10.82 18.26
CA GLU A 114 7.07 -11.93 18.47
C GLU A 114 6.37 -13.30 18.54
N GLU A 115 5.20 -13.38 19.18
CA GLU A 115 4.41 -14.61 19.30
C GLU A 115 3.90 -15.15 17.95
N ASN A 116 3.87 -14.31 16.92
CA ASN A 116 3.41 -14.64 15.58
C ASN A 116 4.55 -15.00 14.63
N GLN A 117 5.83 -14.87 15.02
CA GLN A 117 6.97 -15.22 14.17
C GLN A 117 6.93 -16.68 13.69
N LYS A 118 6.35 -17.58 14.50
CA LYS A 118 6.15 -19.00 14.17
C LYS A 118 5.35 -19.26 12.87
N TYR A 119 4.64 -18.26 12.35
CA TYR A 119 3.87 -18.35 11.10
C TYR A 119 4.67 -17.93 9.86
N TYR A 120 5.93 -17.54 10.02
CA TYR A 120 6.79 -17.04 8.95
C TYR A 120 8.01 -17.97 8.77
N SER A 121 8.38 -18.24 7.52
CA SER A 121 9.58 -19.03 7.21
C SER A 121 10.87 -18.24 7.40
N GLU A 122 10.81 -16.94 7.17
CA GLU A 122 11.92 -16.01 7.25
C GLU A 122 12.19 -15.58 8.70
N LYS A 123 13.43 -15.17 8.99
CA LYS A 123 13.70 -14.45 10.23
C LYS A 123 13.10 -13.05 10.14
N ILE A 124 12.49 -12.57 11.22
CA ILE A 124 11.91 -11.24 11.21
C ILE A 124 12.97 -10.19 11.56
N ALA A 125 13.16 -9.23 10.66
CA ALA A 125 13.99 -8.06 10.89
C ALA A 125 13.08 -6.86 11.20
N TYR A 126 13.13 -6.40 12.45
CA TYR A 126 12.26 -5.33 12.93
C TYR A 126 12.79 -3.95 12.60
N LEU A 127 11.94 -3.14 11.99
CA LEU A 127 12.09 -1.70 11.83
C LEU A 127 11.28 -0.95 12.91
N PRO A 128 11.65 0.32 13.22
CA PRO A 128 10.82 1.19 14.04
C PRO A 128 9.41 1.39 13.47
N SER A 129 9.31 1.45 12.13
CA SER A 129 8.06 1.45 11.37
C SER A 129 8.28 0.67 10.08
N TYR A 130 7.36 -0.23 9.75
CA TYR A 130 7.48 -1.08 8.57
C TYR A 130 7.42 -0.30 7.26
N GLN A 131 6.45 0.59 7.11
CA GLN A 131 6.17 1.20 5.82
C GLN A 131 7.02 2.46 5.63
N VAL A 132 7.97 2.41 4.69
CA VAL A 132 8.64 3.63 4.22
C VAL A 132 7.65 4.50 3.45
N ASN A 133 7.82 5.81 3.59
CA ASN A 133 7.03 6.83 2.92
C ASN A 133 7.96 7.92 2.38
N ASP A 134 7.47 8.66 1.39
CA ASP A 134 8.16 9.77 0.75
C ASP A 134 7.83 11.09 1.45
N SER A 135 8.73 11.57 2.30
CA SER A 135 8.59 12.79 3.09
C SER A 135 8.66 14.06 2.22
N THR A 136 9.27 14.00 1.04
CA THR A 136 9.41 15.15 0.14
C THR A 136 8.16 15.44 -0.69
N GLN A 137 7.15 14.54 -0.66
CA GLN A 137 5.93 14.74 -1.42
C GLN A 137 5.11 15.92 -0.85
N SER A 138 4.97 16.96 -1.66
CA SER A 138 4.22 18.17 -1.34
C SER A 138 2.72 17.91 -1.16
N LEU A 139 2.09 18.71 -0.29
CA LEU A 139 0.64 18.73 -0.18
C LEU A 139 0.01 19.24 -1.49
N PRO A 140 -1.16 18.72 -1.89
CA PRO A 140 -1.81 19.16 -3.11
C PRO A 140 -2.32 20.60 -2.97
N GLU A 141 -2.09 21.43 -4.00
CA GLU A 141 -2.65 22.77 -4.12
C GLU A 141 -4.15 22.75 -4.41
N THR A 142 -4.64 21.70 -5.09
CA THR A 142 -6.06 21.52 -5.38
C THR A 142 -6.88 21.44 -4.09
N ILE A 143 -7.97 22.20 -4.05
CA ILE A 143 -8.95 22.16 -2.98
C ILE A 143 -10.30 21.80 -3.60
N PHE A 144 -10.86 20.67 -3.18
CA PHE A 144 -12.22 20.28 -3.55
C PHE A 144 -13.21 20.79 -2.51
N THR A 145 -14.36 21.26 -2.98
CA THR A 145 -15.57 21.36 -2.17
C THR A 145 -16.29 20.01 -2.14
N ARG A 146 -17.21 19.84 -1.18
CA ARG A 146 -18.08 18.65 -1.14
C ARG A 146 -18.88 18.49 -2.44
N LYS A 147 -19.36 19.60 -3.01
CA LYS A 147 -20.11 19.62 -4.26
C LYS A 147 -19.30 19.11 -5.45
N ASP A 148 -18.01 19.44 -5.54
CA ASP A 148 -17.14 18.98 -6.64
C ASP A 148 -17.03 17.45 -6.69
N LEU A 149 -17.24 16.79 -5.55
CA LEU A 149 -17.16 15.34 -5.39
C LEU A 149 -18.54 14.67 -5.25
N GLY A 150 -19.63 15.41 -5.50
CA GLY A 150 -20.99 14.89 -5.44
C GLY A 150 -21.45 14.55 -4.02
N LEU A 151 -20.85 15.17 -3.00
CA LEU A 151 -21.19 14.98 -1.59
C LEU A 151 -22.24 16.01 -1.13
N PRO A 152 -23.06 15.68 -0.12
CA PRO A 152 -23.98 16.64 0.48
C PRO A 152 -23.24 17.79 1.17
N GLU A 153 -23.84 18.98 1.21
CA GLU A 153 -23.24 20.16 1.85
C GLU A 153 -23.05 19.99 3.36
N ALA A 154 -23.95 19.24 4.01
CA ALA A 154 -23.92 18.93 5.44
C ALA A 154 -23.91 17.42 5.70
N GLY A 155 -23.61 17.03 6.94
CA GLY A 155 -23.52 15.63 7.35
C GLY A 155 -22.08 15.12 7.44
N PHE A 156 -21.90 13.95 8.05
CA PHE A 156 -20.58 13.35 8.24
C PHE A 156 -20.18 12.55 6.99
N VAL A 157 -18.95 12.70 6.52
CA VAL A 157 -18.43 12.01 5.33
C VAL A 157 -17.42 10.95 5.76
N PHE A 158 -17.87 9.71 5.82
CA PHE A 158 -16.96 8.57 5.89
C PHE A 158 -16.31 8.35 4.52
N CYS A 159 -15.09 7.83 4.48
CA CYS A 159 -14.48 7.43 3.22
C CYS A 159 -13.68 6.13 3.29
N CYS A 160 -13.53 5.47 2.15
CA CYS A 160 -12.60 4.36 1.97
C CYS A 160 -12.18 4.26 0.50
N PHE A 161 -10.92 4.56 0.21
CA PHE A 161 -10.38 4.53 -1.17
C PHE A 161 -9.56 3.27 -1.46
N ASN A 162 -9.82 2.20 -0.71
CA ASN A 162 -9.24 0.89 -0.96
C ASN A 162 -9.80 0.25 -2.24
N ASN A 163 -9.05 -0.69 -2.79
CA ASN A 163 -9.54 -1.52 -3.89
C ASN A 163 -10.79 -2.31 -3.47
N THR A 164 -11.73 -2.47 -4.40
CA THR A 164 -13.05 -3.08 -4.15
C THR A 164 -12.96 -4.53 -3.64
N TYR A 165 -11.94 -5.29 -4.03
CA TYR A 165 -11.73 -6.65 -3.53
C TYR A 165 -11.42 -6.72 -2.02
N LYS A 166 -11.08 -5.59 -1.37
CA LYS A 166 -10.91 -5.51 0.08
C LYS A 166 -12.23 -5.31 0.83
N ILE A 167 -13.30 -4.94 0.13
CA ILE A 167 -14.63 -4.69 0.70
C ILE A 167 -15.35 -6.04 0.82
N THR A 168 -15.12 -6.71 1.94
CA THR A 168 -15.81 -7.98 2.25
C THR A 168 -17.24 -7.74 2.72
N PRO A 169 -18.15 -8.73 2.65
CA PRO A 169 -19.50 -8.61 3.19
C PRO A 169 -19.50 -8.15 4.66
N THR A 170 -18.64 -8.73 5.49
CA THR A 170 -18.53 -8.35 6.92
C THR A 170 -18.06 -6.91 7.12
N THR A 171 -17.12 -6.43 6.30
CA THR A 171 -16.72 -5.01 6.34
C THR A 171 -17.90 -4.12 5.95
N PHE A 172 -18.60 -4.50 4.89
CA PHE A 172 -19.75 -3.75 4.38
C PHE A 172 -20.93 -3.74 5.36
N ASP A 173 -21.16 -4.83 6.10
CA ASP A 173 -22.12 -4.89 7.21
C ASP A 173 -21.75 -3.88 8.31
N GLY A 174 -20.46 -3.77 8.65
CA GLY A 174 -19.96 -2.79 9.60
C GLY A 174 -20.23 -1.36 9.16
N TRP A 175 -19.94 -1.04 7.89
CA TRP A 175 -20.22 0.27 7.33
C TRP A 175 -21.72 0.58 7.26
N GLY A 176 -22.55 -0.41 6.92
CA GLY A 176 -24.01 -0.27 6.94
C GLY A 176 -24.53 0.12 8.32
N ARG A 177 -24.07 -0.55 9.39
CA ARG A 177 -24.44 -0.19 10.77
C ARG A 177 -23.96 1.20 11.17
N ILE A 178 -22.76 1.61 10.73
CA ILE A 178 -22.26 2.96 11.00
C ILE A 178 -23.16 4.01 10.34
N LEU A 179 -23.52 3.80 9.06
CA LEU A 179 -24.43 4.69 8.35
C LEU A 179 -25.80 4.73 9.02
N GLU A 180 -26.35 3.59 9.43
CA GLU A 180 -27.63 3.53 10.15
C GLU A 180 -27.63 4.38 11.43
N GLN A 181 -26.54 4.36 12.20
CA GLN A 181 -26.45 5.06 13.49
C GLN A 181 -26.11 6.56 13.35
N VAL A 182 -25.59 6.99 12.21
CA VAL A 182 -25.17 8.38 11.98
C VAL A 182 -26.04 8.99 10.89
N ASP A 183 -27.18 9.56 11.29
CA ASP A 183 -28.13 10.20 10.40
C ASP A 183 -27.49 11.28 9.50
N GLY A 184 -27.89 11.29 8.23
CA GLY A 184 -27.38 12.24 7.23
C GLY A 184 -25.92 12.04 6.81
N SER A 185 -25.22 11.02 7.33
CA SER A 185 -23.86 10.71 6.88
C SER A 185 -23.83 9.98 5.54
N VAL A 186 -22.72 10.09 4.84
CA VAL A 186 -22.48 9.38 3.58
C VAL A 186 -21.15 8.64 3.62
N LEU A 187 -21.00 7.63 2.77
CA LEU A 187 -19.77 6.88 2.57
C LEU A 187 -19.25 7.10 1.14
N LEU A 188 -18.12 7.80 1.02
CA LEU A 188 -17.41 8.01 -0.23
C LEU A 188 -16.40 6.88 -0.48
N ILE A 189 -16.60 6.08 -1.52
CA ILE A 189 -15.72 4.95 -1.87
C ILE A 189 -15.15 5.05 -3.28
N TYR A 190 -13.95 4.52 -3.47
CA TYR A 190 -13.36 4.39 -4.82
C TYR A 190 -13.90 3.14 -5.52
N VAL A 191 -14.59 3.34 -6.66
CA VAL A 191 -15.06 2.23 -7.51
C VAL A 191 -14.94 2.64 -8.98
N ASP A 192 -14.06 1.98 -9.73
CA ASP A 192 -13.84 2.21 -11.16
C ASP A 192 -14.50 1.17 -12.08
N ASN A 193 -15.27 0.25 -11.50
CA ASN A 193 -15.95 -0.84 -12.20
C ASN A 193 -17.48 -0.70 -12.05
N GLU A 194 -18.20 -0.61 -13.17
CA GLU A 194 -19.67 -0.46 -13.17
C GLU A 194 -20.41 -1.65 -12.53
N GLN A 195 -19.95 -2.88 -12.74
CA GLN A 195 -20.53 -4.05 -12.10
C GLN A 195 -20.37 -4.00 -10.57
N ALA A 196 -19.22 -3.53 -10.08
CA ALA A 196 -19.00 -3.33 -8.65
C ALA A 196 -19.94 -2.26 -8.09
N LYS A 197 -20.17 -1.15 -8.81
CA LYS A 197 -21.16 -0.13 -8.41
C LYS A 197 -22.56 -0.72 -8.30
N ILE A 198 -23.02 -1.44 -9.32
CA ILE A 198 -24.33 -2.09 -9.34
C ILE A 198 -24.48 -3.03 -8.14
N ASN A 199 -23.46 -3.85 -7.87
CA ASN A 199 -23.50 -4.82 -6.78
C ASN A 199 -23.51 -4.12 -5.42
N LEU A 200 -22.62 -3.15 -5.18
CA LEU A 200 -22.55 -2.42 -3.91
C LEU A 200 -23.83 -1.63 -3.62
N THR A 201 -24.44 -1.02 -4.64
CA THR A 201 -25.75 -0.34 -4.54
C THR A 201 -26.87 -1.31 -4.13
N LYS A 202 -26.90 -2.52 -4.71
CA LYS A 202 -27.86 -3.55 -4.30
C LYS A 202 -27.62 -4.02 -2.88
N GLU A 203 -26.36 -4.30 -2.55
CA GLU A 203 -25.96 -4.81 -1.24
C GLU A 203 -26.23 -3.82 -0.11
N ILE A 204 -26.06 -2.51 -0.34
CA ILE A 204 -26.32 -1.49 0.69
C ILE A 204 -27.82 -1.32 0.93
N ALA A 205 -28.63 -1.43 -0.13
CA ALA A 205 -30.10 -1.44 -0.02
C ALA A 205 -30.61 -2.64 0.78
N LEU A 206 -30.03 -3.83 0.57
CA LEU A 206 -30.38 -5.04 1.32
C LEU A 206 -30.06 -4.93 2.82
N ARG A 207 -29.17 -4.01 3.20
CA ARG A 207 -28.85 -3.68 4.60
C ARG A 207 -29.76 -2.59 5.18
N GLY A 208 -30.81 -2.18 4.46
CA GLY A 208 -31.75 -1.16 4.91
C GLY A 208 -31.24 0.28 4.81
N ILE A 209 -30.11 0.49 4.12
CA ILE A 209 -29.51 1.82 3.97
C ILE A 209 -29.90 2.38 2.60
N ASP A 210 -30.34 3.64 2.57
CA ASP A 210 -30.60 4.36 1.31
C ASP A 210 -29.34 4.34 0.43
N PRO A 211 -29.39 3.77 -0.79
CA PRO A 211 -28.24 3.73 -1.68
C PRO A 211 -27.67 5.09 -2.06
N SER A 212 -28.45 6.17 -1.94
CA SER A 212 -27.95 7.54 -2.15
C SER A 212 -26.83 7.93 -1.17
N ARG A 213 -26.73 7.24 -0.03
CA ARG A 213 -25.69 7.44 0.99
C ARG A 213 -24.35 6.81 0.61
N LEU A 214 -24.30 6.01 -0.44
CA LEU A 214 -23.08 5.44 -0.99
C LEU A 214 -22.63 6.25 -2.21
N VAL A 215 -21.58 7.06 -2.04
CA VAL A 215 -21.06 7.95 -3.09
C VAL A 215 -19.85 7.30 -3.75
N PHE A 216 -19.89 7.16 -5.07
CA PHE A 216 -18.82 6.52 -5.85
C PHE A 216 -17.83 7.56 -6.39
N GLY A 217 -16.65 7.61 -5.79
CA GLY A 217 -15.52 8.40 -6.25
C GLY A 217 -14.89 7.83 -7.52
N LYS A 218 -14.37 8.73 -8.37
CA LYS A 218 -13.70 8.40 -9.64
C LYS A 218 -12.20 8.17 -9.45
N ARG A 219 -11.57 7.60 -10.48
CA ARG A 219 -10.10 7.63 -10.62
C ARG A 219 -9.68 9.08 -10.88
N LEU A 220 -8.70 9.57 -10.13
CA LEU A 220 -8.18 10.93 -10.25
C LEU A 220 -6.65 10.89 -10.40
N PRO A 221 -6.02 11.91 -11.00
CA PRO A 221 -4.58 12.15 -10.89
C PRO A 221 -4.12 12.18 -9.42
N LYS A 222 -2.85 11.85 -9.13
CA LYS A 222 -2.37 11.70 -7.74
C LYS A 222 -2.63 12.94 -6.87
N HIS A 223 -2.43 14.15 -7.39
CA HIS A 223 -2.63 15.40 -6.64
C HIS A 223 -4.10 15.61 -6.27
N GLU A 224 -5.04 15.45 -7.21
CA GLU A 224 -6.48 15.47 -6.95
C GLU A 224 -6.91 14.31 -6.04
N TYR A 225 -6.34 13.12 -6.23
CA TYR A 225 -6.61 11.96 -5.39
C TYR A 225 -6.27 12.26 -3.92
N LEU A 226 -5.12 12.90 -3.64
CA LEU A 226 -4.75 13.31 -2.29
C LEU A 226 -5.66 14.43 -1.78
N ALA A 227 -5.98 15.42 -2.62
CA ALA A 227 -6.84 16.54 -2.24
C ALA A 227 -8.23 16.07 -1.78
N ARG A 228 -8.75 14.99 -2.37
CA ARG A 228 -10.07 14.43 -2.01
C ARG A 228 -10.17 14.00 -0.55
N TYR A 229 -9.07 13.64 0.11
CA TYR A 229 -9.14 13.23 1.53
C TYR A 229 -9.60 14.38 2.43
N ARG A 230 -9.36 15.64 2.06
CA ARG A 230 -9.72 16.83 2.84
C ARG A 230 -11.23 17.06 3.02
N VAL A 231 -12.06 16.45 2.17
CA VAL A 231 -13.53 16.60 2.27
C VAL A 231 -14.18 15.53 3.14
N ALA A 232 -13.42 14.52 3.56
CA ALA A 232 -13.88 13.45 4.42
C ALA A 232 -13.61 13.79 5.89
N ASP A 233 -14.38 13.17 6.78
CA ASP A 233 -14.30 13.38 8.23
C ASP A 233 -13.67 12.16 8.95
N LEU A 234 -13.81 10.94 8.41
CA LEU A 234 -13.15 9.72 8.92
C LEU A 234 -12.90 8.69 7.82
N PHE A 235 -11.69 8.12 7.77
CA PHE A 235 -11.39 6.97 6.92
C PHE A 235 -11.79 5.66 7.63
N LEU A 236 -12.62 4.84 6.98
CA LEU A 236 -13.00 3.52 7.46
C LEU A 236 -12.18 2.44 6.76
N ASP A 237 -11.30 1.78 7.50
CA ASP A 237 -10.46 0.71 6.96
C ASP A 237 -11.26 -0.58 6.65
N THR A 238 -10.62 -1.50 5.93
CA THR A 238 -11.15 -2.79 5.50
C THR A 238 -10.50 -3.96 6.26
N HIS A 239 -11.24 -5.06 6.46
CA HIS A 239 -10.75 -6.28 7.10
C HIS A 239 -11.21 -7.52 6.31
N PRO A 240 -10.40 -8.58 6.14
CA PRO A 240 -9.09 -8.85 6.75
C PRO A 240 -7.88 -8.32 5.99
N TYR A 241 -8.10 -7.44 5.00
CA TYR A 241 -7.00 -6.80 4.27
C TYR A 241 -7.12 -5.30 4.49
N ASN A 242 -6.24 -4.74 5.32
CA ASN A 242 -6.22 -3.32 5.64
C ASN A 242 -5.71 -2.45 4.49
N ALA A 243 -5.95 -1.16 4.64
CA ALA A 243 -5.24 -0.08 3.99
C ALA A 243 -3.75 -0.12 4.36
N GLY A 244 -2.91 0.18 3.37
CA GLY A 244 -1.47 0.38 3.55
C GLY A 244 -1.13 1.78 3.07
N THR A 245 -0.82 1.93 1.79
CA THR A 245 -0.56 3.25 1.19
C THR A 245 -1.75 4.22 1.36
N THR A 246 -2.98 3.71 1.27
CA THR A 246 -4.21 4.51 1.41
C THR A 246 -4.41 5.06 2.82
N SER A 247 -4.02 4.34 3.88
CA SER A 247 -4.08 4.87 5.25
C SER A 247 -2.97 5.89 5.49
N SER A 248 -1.76 5.66 4.96
CA SER A 248 -0.69 6.67 4.97
C SER A 248 -1.11 7.95 4.22
N ASP A 249 -1.72 7.83 3.05
CA ASP A 249 -2.26 8.96 2.29
C ASP A 249 -3.34 9.71 3.10
N ALA A 250 -4.23 9.01 3.81
CA ALA A 250 -5.25 9.62 4.67
C ALA A 250 -4.62 10.42 5.82
N LEU A 251 -3.70 9.81 6.59
CA LEU A 251 -3.02 10.47 7.70
C LEU A 251 -2.19 11.67 7.24
N ARG A 252 -1.51 11.57 6.10
CA ARG A 252 -0.77 12.70 5.49
C ARG A 252 -1.67 13.89 5.22
N MET A 253 -2.93 13.65 4.87
CA MET A 253 -3.92 14.69 4.61
C MET A 253 -4.66 15.15 5.88
N GLY A 254 -4.25 14.68 7.06
CA GLY A 254 -4.85 15.01 8.35
C GLY A 254 -6.17 14.29 8.64
N LEU A 255 -6.52 13.26 7.85
CA LEU A 255 -7.75 12.51 8.02
C LEU A 255 -7.52 11.34 9.01
N PRO A 256 -8.27 11.26 10.12
CA PRO A 256 -8.17 10.12 11.03
C PRO A 256 -8.58 8.81 10.34
N VAL A 257 -7.92 7.71 10.74
CA VAL A 257 -8.15 6.37 10.21
C VAL A 257 -8.65 5.46 11.33
N LEU A 258 -9.82 4.84 11.13
CA LEU A 258 -10.34 3.80 12.00
C LEU A 258 -10.03 2.42 11.40
N THR A 259 -9.33 1.56 12.15
CA THR A 259 -9.00 0.20 11.74
C THR A 259 -9.23 -0.81 12.86
N CYS A 260 -9.33 -2.09 12.47
CA CYS A 260 -9.39 -3.23 13.37
C CYS A 260 -8.17 -4.12 13.12
N ILE A 261 -7.40 -4.35 14.18
CA ILE A 261 -6.22 -5.20 14.13
C ILE A 261 -6.63 -6.68 14.03
N GLY A 262 -6.12 -7.38 13.03
CA GLY A 262 -6.35 -8.82 12.84
C GLY A 262 -5.13 -9.68 13.22
N ASN A 263 -5.13 -10.92 12.74
CA ASN A 263 -4.12 -11.94 13.07
C ASN A 263 -3.12 -12.22 11.94
N SER A 264 -3.29 -11.60 10.77
CA SER A 264 -2.40 -11.75 9.62
C SER A 264 -1.62 -10.47 9.36
N PHE A 265 -0.49 -10.54 8.67
CA PHE A 265 0.28 -9.37 8.23
C PHE A 265 -0.63 -8.31 7.57
N ALA A 266 -1.40 -8.71 6.56
CA ALA A 266 -2.26 -7.80 5.80
C ALA A 266 -3.41 -7.16 6.62
N SER A 267 -3.80 -7.75 7.75
CA SER A 267 -4.83 -7.21 8.67
C SER A 267 -4.25 -6.34 9.79
N ARG A 268 -2.97 -5.95 9.69
CA ARG A 268 -2.27 -5.14 10.70
C ARG A 268 -1.55 -3.93 10.11
N MET A 269 -1.61 -3.76 8.79
CA MET A 269 -0.95 -2.68 8.06
C MET A 269 -1.38 -1.29 8.53
N ALA A 270 -2.68 -1.03 8.61
CA ALA A 270 -3.16 0.29 9.00
C ALA A 270 -2.80 0.60 10.45
N ALA A 271 -2.87 -0.40 11.35
CA ALA A 271 -2.47 -0.24 12.74
C ALA A 271 -0.98 0.11 12.88
N SER A 272 -0.12 -0.55 12.10
CA SER A 272 1.32 -0.22 12.03
C SER A 272 1.55 1.22 11.59
N VAL A 273 0.88 1.66 10.52
CA VAL A 273 0.97 3.03 10.02
C VAL A 273 0.46 4.06 11.04
N ILE A 274 -0.64 3.77 11.75
CA ILE A 274 -1.20 4.66 12.79
C ILE A 274 -0.28 4.76 14.00
N ASN A 275 0.40 3.69 14.40
CA ASN A 275 1.32 3.71 15.55
C ASN A 275 2.67 4.39 15.25
N ALA A 276 2.93 4.74 14.00
CA ALA A 276 4.17 5.40 13.58
C ALA A 276 4.09 6.94 13.61
N VAL A 277 2.91 7.53 13.87
CA VAL A 277 2.68 8.98 13.93
C VAL A 277 2.50 9.50 15.35
#